data_AF-A0A3C0GPX8-F1
#
_entry.id   AF-A0A3C0GPX8-F1
#
_cell.length_a   1.000
_cell.length_b   1.000
_cell.length_c   1.000
_cell.angle_alpha   90.00
_cell.angle_beta   90.00
_cell.angle_gamma   90.00
#
_symmetry.space_group_name_H-M   'P 1'
#
loop_
_entity.id
_entity.type
_entity.pdbx_description
1 polymer ?
#
loop_
_entity_poly.entity_id
_entity_poly.type
_entity_poly.pdbx_seq_one_letter_code
_entity_poly.pdbx_strand_id
1 'polypeptide(L)' 'ALQIHGGYGYIREYPIERLLRDSRVHQILEGTNEIMRVIVARHLLNTEEELR' A
#
# COMPACT_ATOMS: atom_id res chain seq x y z
N ALA A 1 -2.32 -12.85 -8.60
CA ALA A 1 -2.93 -13.96 -7.84
C ALA A 1 -4.47 -13.96 -7.97
N LEU A 2 -5.18 -12.87 -7.66
CA LEU A 2 -6.66 -12.81 -7.76
C LEU A 2 -7.17 -13.14 -9.17
N GLN A 3 -6.60 -12.51 -10.19
CA GLN A 3 -6.94 -12.73 -11.60
C GLN A 3 -6.82 -14.21 -12.03
N ILE A 4 -5.86 -14.94 -11.47
CA ILE A 4 -5.63 -16.36 -11.79
C ILE A 4 -6.73 -17.24 -11.17
N HIS A 5 -7.28 -16.85 -10.02
CA HIS A 5 -8.35 -17.57 -9.33
C HIS A 5 -9.75 -17.23 -9.87
N GLY A 6 -9.87 -16.25 -10.77
CA GLY A 6 -11.15 -15.81 -11.33
C GLY A 6 -12.17 -15.49 -10.24
N GLY A 7 -13.43 -15.90 -10.44
CA GLY A 7 -14.52 -15.68 -9.47
C GLY A 7 -14.27 -16.29 -8.08
N TYR A 8 -13.54 -17.42 -8.01
CA TYR A 8 -13.19 -18.05 -6.74
C TYR A 8 -12.25 -17.20 -5.88
N GLY A 9 -11.54 -16.24 -6.49
CA GLY A 9 -10.71 -15.29 -5.75
C GLY A 9 -11.49 -14.30 -4.88
N TYR A 10 -12.81 -14.18 -5.09
CA TYR A 10 -13.67 -13.22 -4.37
C TYR A 10 -14.52 -13.85 -3.27
N ILE A 11 -14.54 -15.17 -3.16
CA ILE A 11 -15.33 -15.87 -2.13
C ILE A 11 -14.47 -16.19 -0.90
N ARG A 12 -15.13 -16.28 0.26
CA ARG A 12 -14.47 -16.46 1.56
C ARG A 12 -13.79 -17.81 1.75
N GLU A 13 -14.01 -18.77 0.85
CA GLU A 13 -13.36 -20.09 0.91
C GLU A 13 -11.85 -20.01 0.66
N TYR A 14 -11.38 -19.03 -0.11
CA TYR A 14 -9.95 -18.82 -0.38
C TYR A 14 -9.44 -17.59 0.39
N PRO A 15 -8.27 -17.68 1.05
CA PRO A 15 -7.74 -16.58 1.88
C PRO A 15 -7.35 -15.33 1.06
N ILE A 16 -7.29 -15.45 -0.26
CA ILE A 16 -6.83 -14.41 -1.17
C ILE A 16 -7.68 -13.14 -1.13
N GLU A 17 -9.00 -13.28 -0.94
CA GLU A 17 -9.91 -12.14 -0.80
C GLU A 17 -9.53 -11.30 0.43
N ARG A 18 -9.28 -12.00 1.56
CA ARG A 18 -8.94 -11.38 2.85
C ARG A 18 -7.59 -10.69 2.76
N LEU A 19 -6.58 -11.35 2.20
CA LEU A 19 -5.25 -10.76 2.03
C LEU A 19 -5.31 -9.48 1.19
N LEU A 20 -6.09 -9.47 0.11
CA LEU A 20 -6.25 -8.28 -0.73
C LEU A 20 -7.00 -7.16 0.01
N ARG A 21 -8.07 -7.49 0.73
CA ARG A 21 -8.84 -6.54 1.54
C ARG A 21 -7.95 -5.89 2.60
N ASP A 22 -7.26 -6.70 3.39
CA ASP A 22 -6.41 -6.24 4.48
C ASP A 22 -5.25 -5.39 3.92
N SER A 23 -4.66 -5.80 2.80
CA SER A 23 -3.62 -5.00 2.12
C SER A 23 -4.13 -3.65 1.62
N ARG A 24 -5.40 -3.55 1.21
CA ARG A 24 -5.98 -2.29 0.75
C ARG A 24 -6.27 -1.33 1.91
N VAL A 25 -6.63 -1.86 3.07
CA VAL A 25 -6.84 -1.07 4.29
C VAL A 25 -5.55 -0.37 4.73
N HIS A 26 -4.40 -1.04 4.65
CA HIS A 26 -3.09 -0.46 4.97
C HIS A 26 -2.69 0.73 4.07
N GLN A 27 -3.36 0.94 2.92
CA GLN A 27 -3.09 2.11 2.07
C GLN A 27 -3.68 3.41 2.64
N ILE A 28 -4.52 3.31 3.67
CA ILE A 28 -5.27 4.42 4.27
C ILE A 28 -4.96 4.55 5.76
N LEU A 29 -4.87 3.42 6.47
CA LEU A 29 -4.55 3.42 7.89
C LEU A 29 -3.13 3.94 8.14
N GLU A 30 -2.96 4.67 9.25
CA GLU A 30 -1.67 5.18 9.74
C GLU A 30 -0.96 6.17 8.79
N GLY A 31 -1.67 6.64 7.76
CA GLY A 31 -1.17 7.58 6.78
C GLY A 31 -1.41 7.04 5.38
N THR A 32 -2.05 7.84 4.52
CA THR A 32 -2.27 7.39 3.15
C THR A 32 -0.96 7.30 2.38
N ASN A 33 -0.93 6.46 1.35
CA ASN A 33 0.24 6.34 0.47
C ASN A 33 0.70 7.70 -0.09
N GLU A 34 -0.23 8.61 -0.37
CA GLU A 34 0.06 9.96 -0.86
C GLU A 34 0.83 10.78 0.19
N ILE A 35 0.37 10.77 1.44
CA ILE A 35 1.02 11.51 2.53
C ILE A 35 2.40 10.92 2.82
N MET A 36 2.52 9.60 2.85
CA MET A 36 3.82 8.93 3.05
C MET A 36 4.81 9.31 1.94
N ARG A 37 4.37 9.38 0.67
CA ARG A 37 5.22 9.86 -0.43
C ARG A 37 5.66 11.31 -0.23
N VAL A 38 4.79 12.20 0.24
CA VAL A 38 5.14 13.59 0.56
C VAL A 38 6.16 13.66 1.69
N ILE A 39 5.99 12.87 2.75
CA ILE A 39 6.93 12.81 3.89
C ILE A 39 8.31 12.35 3.42
N VAL A 40 8.38 11.27 2.64
CA VAL A 40 9.64 10.75 2.07
C VAL A 40 10.28 11.80 1.16
N ALA A 41 9.51 12.44 0.27
CA ALA A 41 10.04 13.47 -0.62
C ALA A 41 10.64 14.66 0.15
N ARG A 42 9.98 15.12 1.23
CA ARG A 42 10.51 16.19 2.08
C ARG A 42 11.81 15.80 2.77
N HIS A 43 11.89 14.56 3.29
CA HIS A 43 13.12 14.08 3.91
C HIS A 43 14.27 14.05 2.91
N LEU A 44 14.05 13.54 1.70
CA LEU A 44 15.07 13.48 0.65
C LEU A 44 15.58 14.88 0.26
N LEU A 45 14.67 15.84 0.05
CA LEU A 45 15.05 17.22 -0.32
C LEU A 45 15.86 17.91 0.80
N ASN A 46 15.45 17.75 2.06
CA ASN A 46 16.20 18.32 3.19
C ASN A 46 17.59 17.68 3.33
N THR A 47 17.71 16.37 3.13
CA THR A 47 19.02 15.68 3.15
C THR A 47 19.92 16.15 2.01
N GLU A 48 19.38 16.42 0.81
CA GLU A 48 20.17 17.00 -0.29
C GLU A 48 20.65 18.42 0.01
N GLU A 49 19.89 19.23 0.73
CA GLU A 49 20.30 20.57 1.16
C GLU A 49 21.43 20.53 2.20
N GLU A 50 21.41 19.59 3.14
CA GLU A 50 22.46 19.42 4.17
C GLU A 50 23.79 18.92 3.62
N LEU A 51 23.78 18.21 2.48
CA LEU A 51 24.98 17.67 1.83
C LEU A 51 25.68 18.66 0.87
N ARG A 52 25.06 19.81 0.59
CA ARG A 52 25.60 20.87 -0.26
C ARG A 52 26.34 21.92 0.57
#